data_AF-A0A7L7KZX1-F1
#
_entry.id   AF-A0A7L7KZX1-F1
#
_cell.length_a   1.000
_cell.length_b   1.000
_cell.length_c   1.000
_cell.angle_alpha   90.00
_cell.angle_beta   90.00
_cell.angle_gamma   90.00
#
_symmetry.space_group_name_H-M   'P 1'
#
loop_
_entity.id
_entity.type
_entity.pdbx_description
1 polymer ?
#
loop_
_entity_poly.entity_id
_entity_poly.type
_entity_poly.pdbx_seq_one_letter_code
_entity_poly.pdbx_strand_id
1 'polypeptide(L)'
;MLSITGSAYFLTITLGSLIATGVMIYLVKLGGPLAFEKKSDLNHDLQWIILGTIGAIVVQFGIGFLDQLVFHASTNSQNTIGLLLMVKEYPYYFLYVMIAAPIMEEIIFRRVFFANLIKPTNVYIAAIISAIIFAFMHQDTRFLVYVAMGLWFAFIYYKSKNIYVSAGSHIIMNAIVLTMSIA
;
A
#
# COMPACT_ATOMS: atom_id res chain seq x y z
N MET A 1 -15.56 -1.15 -30.88
CA MET A 1 -14.79 -0.76 -29.68
C MET A 1 -13.47 -1.50 -29.72
N LEU A 2 -12.32 -0.84 -29.68
CA LEU A 2 -11.04 -1.54 -29.54
C LEU A 2 -10.98 -2.17 -28.14
N SER A 3 -11.17 -3.48 -28.04
CA SER A 3 -10.86 -4.20 -26.81
C SER A 3 -9.35 -4.38 -26.74
N ILE A 4 -8.67 -3.54 -25.97
CA ILE A 4 -7.27 -3.80 -25.63
C ILE A 4 -7.29 -4.98 -24.66
N THR A 5 -6.83 -6.15 -25.12
CA THR A 5 -6.75 -7.38 -24.31
C THR A 5 -5.34 -7.97 -24.37
N GLY A 6 -4.98 -8.80 -23.40
CA GLY A 6 -3.67 -9.45 -23.34
C GLY A 6 -2.51 -8.46 -23.15
N SER A 7 -1.38 -8.69 -23.82
CA SER A 7 -0.13 -7.95 -23.58
C SER A 7 -0.28 -6.43 -23.73
N ALA A 8 -1.02 -5.94 -24.73
CA ALA A 8 -1.21 -4.51 -24.92
C ALA A 8 -1.90 -3.83 -23.72
N TYR A 9 -2.85 -4.52 -23.08
CA TYR A 9 -3.59 -4.01 -21.92
C TYR A 9 -2.68 -3.84 -20.71
N PHE A 10 -1.94 -4.90 -20.37
CA PHE A 10 -1.04 -4.87 -19.22
C PHE A 10 0.14 -3.91 -19.45
N LEU A 11 0.62 -3.77 -20.69
CA LEU A 11 1.64 -2.79 -21.03
C LEU A 11 1.12 -1.36 -20.84
N THR A 12 -0.09 -1.06 -21.32
CA THR A 12 -0.73 0.24 -21.12
C THR A 12 -0.92 0.56 -19.64
N ILE A 13 -1.40 -0.38 -18.83
CA ILE A 13 -1.55 -0.16 -17.39
C ILE A 13 -0.19 0.09 -16.74
N THR A 14 0.82 -0.70 -17.08
CA THR A 14 2.16 -0.57 -16.51
C THR A 14 2.73 0.81 -16.80
N LEU A 15 2.78 1.22 -18.07
CA LEU A 15 3.31 2.53 -18.46
C LEU A 15 2.46 3.68 -17.89
N GLY A 16 1.14 3.57 -17.97
CA GLY A 16 0.22 4.57 -17.43
C GLY A 16 0.37 4.76 -15.92
N SER A 17 0.52 3.67 -15.16
CA SER A 17 0.71 3.72 -13.72
C SER A 17 2.07 4.31 -13.31
N LEU A 18 3.13 4.04 -14.06
CA LEU A 18 4.45 4.65 -13.83
C LEU A 18 4.40 6.16 -14.07
N ILE A 19 3.76 6.60 -15.16
CA ILE A 19 3.53 8.03 -15.44
C ILE A 19 2.69 8.66 -14.33
N ALA A 20 1.56 8.04 -13.96
CA ALA A 20 0.69 8.53 -12.90
C ALA A 20 1.42 8.65 -11.56
N THR A 21 2.23 7.65 -11.20
CA THR A 21 3.08 7.67 -9.99
C THR A 21 4.06 8.84 -10.04
N GLY A 22 4.75 9.03 -11.17
CA GLY A 22 5.67 10.16 -11.36
C GLY A 22 4.97 11.51 -11.22
N VAL A 23 3.79 11.66 -11.82
CA VAL A 23 2.95 12.86 -11.67
C VAL A 23 2.53 13.07 -10.22
N MET A 24 2.08 12.04 -9.52
CA MET A 24 1.68 12.13 -8.13
C MET A 24 2.85 12.54 -7.22
N ILE A 25 4.04 11.96 -7.41
CA ILE A 25 5.25 12.37 -6.69
C ILE A 25 5.61 13.82 -7.00
N TYR A 26 5.50 14.24 -8.27
CA TYR A 26 5.74 15.63 -8.66
C TYR A 26 4.76 16.59 -7.98
N LEU A 27 3.47 16.27 -7.96
CA LEU A 27 2.45 17.07 -7.28
C LEU A 27 2.65 17.12 -5.75
N VAL A 28 3.08 16.01 -5.15
CA VAL A 28 3.47 15.96 -3.72
C VAL A 28 4.61 16.93 -3.45
N LYS A 29 5.64 16.97 -4.31
CA LYS A 29 6.77 17.90 -4.18
C LYS A 29 6.34 19.35 -4.40
N LEU A 30 5.50 19.61 -5.41
CA LEU A 30 5.01 20.96 -5.73
C LEU A 30 4.15 21.54 -4.60
N GLY A 31 3.32 20.72 -3.95
CA GLY A 31 2.47 21.14 -2.84
C GLY A 31 3.21 21.38 -1.51
N GLY A 32 4.48 20.98 -1.41
CA GLY A 32 5.27 21.09 -0.18
C GLY A 32 4.81 20.13 0.94
N PRO A 33 5.53 20.11 2.08
CA PRO A 33 5.20 19.22 3.20
C PRO A 33 3.91 19.64 3.90
N LEU A 34 3.12 18.66 4.34
CA LEU A 34 1.96 18.89 5.22
C LEU A 34 2.41 19.32 6.62
N ALA A 35 1.50 19.88 7.42
CA ALA A 35 1.81 20.50 8.71
C ALA A 35 2.57 19.60 9.71
N PHE A 36 2.38 18.27 9.66
CA PHE A 36 3.11 17.33 10.51
C PHE A 36 4.30 16.66 9.81
N GLU A 37 4.40 16.76 8.48
CA GLU A 37 5.51 16.19 7.72
C GLU A 37 6.80 16.96 8.02
N LYS A 38 7.91 16.24 8.12
CA LYS A 38 9.23 16.83 8.39
C LYS A 38 10.28 16.19 7.51
N LYS A 39 11.28 16.96 7.13
CA LYS A 39 12.49 16.40 6.56
C LYS A 39 13.18 15.56 7.63
N SER A 40 13.50 14.33 7.27
CA SER A 40 14.21 13.36 8.10
C SER A 40 15.56 13.01 7.46
N ASP A 41 16.47 12.49 8.28
CA ASP A 41 17.72 11.92 7.79
C ASP A 41 17.55 10.44 7.42
N LEU A 42 18.54 9.90 6.70
CA LEU A 42 18.50 8.54 6.17
C LEU A 42 18.43 7.46 7.26
N ASN A 43 19.09 7.65 8.41
CA ASN A 43 19.09 6.64 9.47
C ASN A 43 17.72 6.55 10.13
N HIS A 44 17.10 7.70 10.41
CA HIS A 44 15.73 7.76 10.88
C HIS A 44 14.77 7.07 9.91
N ASP A 45 14.86 7.40 8.61
CA ASP A 45 13.99 6.81 7.60
C ASP A 45 14.17 5.29 7.49
N LEU A 46 15.41 4.81 7.49
CA LEU A 46 15.70 3.37 7.40
C LEU A 46 15.19 2.61 8.63
N GLN A 47 15.36 3.16 9.84
CA GLN A 47 14.84 2.56 11.07
C GLN A 47 13.32 2.40 11.00
N TRP A 48 12.60 3.45 10.61
CA TRP A 48 11.14 3.38 10.48
C TRP A 48 10.69 2.50 9.32
N ILE A 49 11.44 2.43 8.22
CA ILE A 49 11.15 1.49 7.13
C ILE A 49 11.25 0.04 7.63
N ILE A 50 12.30 -0.29 8.38
CA ILE A 50 12.49 -1.63 8.95
C ILE A 50 11.37 -1.95 9.94
N LEU A 51 11.09 -1.06 10.89
CA LEU A 51 10.02 -1.23 11.86
C LEU A 51 8.65 -1.33 11.19
N GLY A 52 8.39 -0.49 10.20
CA GLY A 52 7.17 -0.49 9.40
C GLY A 52 6.99 -1.79 8.63
N THR A 53 8.06 -2.30 8.02
CA THR A 53 8.04 -3.59 7.30
C THR A 53 7.77 -4.76 8.24
N ILE A 54 8.53 -4.87 9.34
CA ILE A 54 8.38 -5.97 10.30
C ILE A 54 6.99 -5.96 10.92
N GLY A 55 6.51 -4.79 11.37
CA GLY A 55 5.19 -4.70 11.95
C GLY A 55 4.08 -4.96 10.95
N ALA A 56 4.24 -4.57 9.68
CA ALA A 56 3.27 -4.88 8.63
C ALA A 56 3.16 -6.39 8.39
N ILE A 57 4.28 -7.11 8.37
CA ILE A 57 4.32 -8.57 8.30
C ILE A 57 3.60 -9.20 9.49
N VAL A 58 3.91 -8.74 10.71
CA VAL A 58 3.26 -9.24 11.95
C VAL A 58 1.76 -8.98 11.93
N VAL A 59 1.32 -7.79 11.52
CA VAL A 59 -0.10 -7.45 11.41
C VAL A 59 -0.79 -8.34 10.38
N GLN A 60 -0.22 -8.50 9.19
CA GLN A 60 -0.81 -9.30 8.13
C GLN A 60 -0.99 -10.78 8.53
N PHE A 61 0.06 -11.40 9.04
CA PHE A 61 0.00 -12.81 9.44
C PHE A 61 -0.79 -13.00 10.74
N GLY A 62 -0.69 -12.07 11.69
CA GLY A 62 -1.43 -12.11 12.94
C GLY A 62 -2.94 -12.01 12.73
N ILE A 63 -3.40 -10.99 12.00
CA ILE A 63 -4.83 -10.84 11.66
C ILE A 63 -5.28 -11.98 10.75
N GLY A 64 -4.44 -12.40 9.80
CA GLY A 64 -4.74 -13.54 8.96
C GLY A 64 -4.98 -14.84 9.73
N PHE A 65 -4.18 -15.11 10.75
CA PHE A 65 -4.34 -16.26 11.63
C PHE A 65 -5.61 -16.14 12.48
N LEU A 66 -5.90 -14.95 13.01
CA LEU A 66 -7.13 -14.70 13.76
C LEU A 66 -8.38 -14.88 12.90
N ASP A 67 -8.37 -14.39 11.67
CA ASP A 67 -9.48 -14.56 10.72
C ASP A 67 -9.72 -16.05 10.41
N GLN A 68 -8.66 -16.82 10.24
CA GLN A 68 -8.75 -18.27 10.06
C GLN A 68 -9.31 -18.97 11.30
N LEU A 69 -8.88 -18.58 12.50
CA LEU A 69 -9.32 -19.20 13.75
C LEU A 69 -10.78 -18.87 14.09
N VAL A 70 -11.19 -17.62 13.92
CA VAL A 70 -12.51 -17.12 14.33
C VAL A 70 -13.56 -17.35 13.25
N PHE A 71 -13.22 -17.01 12.00
CA PHE A 71 -14.18 -17.00 10.88
C PHE A 71 -13.98 -18.16 9.92
N HIS A 72 -12.98 -19.02 10.14
CA HIS A 72 -12.62 -20.11 9.20
C HIS A 72 -12.34 -19.57 7.79
N ALA A 73 -11.86 -18.32 7.71
CA ALA A 73 -11.58 -17.66 6.46
C ALA A 73 -10.31 -18.22 5.81
N SER A 74 -10.24 -18.12 4.47
CA SER A 74 -9.04 -18.44 3.72
C SER A 74 -7.89 -17.49 4.07
N THR A 75 -6.71 -18.05 4.30
CA THR A 75 -5.47 -17.28 4.47
C THR A 75 -4.86 -16.84 3.13
N ASN A 76 -5.35 -17.37 2.02
CA ASN A 76 -4.90 -16.99 0.68
C ASN A 76 -5.62 -15.71 0.24
N SER A 77 -4.86 -14.70 -0.19
CA SER A 77 -5.41 -13.50 -0.83
C SER A 77 -5.69 -13.78 -2.30
N GLN A 78 -6.95 -13.59 -2.71
CA GLN A 78 -7.33 -13.71 -4.11
C GLN A 78 -6.69 -12.62 -4.96
N ASN A 79 -6.52 -11.42 -4.39
CA ASN A 79 -5.82 -10.31 -5.01
C ASN A 79 -4.36 -10.70 -5.33
N THR A 80 -3.59 -11.18 -4.34
CA THR A 80 -2.20 -11.61 -4.54
C THR A 80 -2.07 -12.71 -5.59
N ILE A 81 -2.94 -13.74 -5.54
CA ILE A 81 -2.92 -14.83 -6.53
C ILE A 81 -3.20 -14.30 -7.94
N GLY A 82 -4.22 -13.44 -8.10
CA GLY A 82 -4.55 -12.85 -9.38
C GLY A 82 -3.39 -12.03 -9.95
N LEU A 83 -2.75 -11.20 -9.12
CA LEU A 83 -1.58 -10.40 -9.53
C LEU A 83 -0.40 -11.29 -9.90
N LEU A 84 -0.11 -12.36 -9.15
CA LEU A 84 0.96 -13.30 -9.46
C LEU A 84 0.77 -13.98 -10.82
N LEU A 85 -0.46 -14.42 -11.13
CA LEU A 85 -0.77 -15.01 -12.42
C LEU A 85 -0.53 -14.02 -13.55
N MET A 86 -0.92 -12.75 -13.38
CA MET A 86 -0.70 -11.71 -14.39
C MET A 86 0.78 -11.33 -14.53
N VAL A 87 1.55 -11.29 -13.44
CA VAL A 87 2.99 -11.04 -13.49
C VAL A 87 3.73 -12.19 -14.18
N LYS A 88 3.31 -13.44 -13.93
CA LYS A 88 3.90 -14.61 -14.60
C LYS A 88 3.68 -14.58 -16.11
N GLU A 89 2.48 -14.17 -16.55
CA GLU A 89 2.14 -14.04 -17.97
C GLU A 89 2.78 -12.78 -18.60
N TYR A 90 2.84 -11.68 -17.85
CA TYR A 90 3.31 -10.36 -18.29
C TYR A 90 4.35 -9.78 -17.32
N PRO A 91 5.63 -10.18 -17.39
CA PRO A 91 6.64 -9.83 -16.38
C PRO A 91 6.84 -8.33 -16.12
N TYR A 92 6.64 -7.47 -17.12
CA TYR A 92 6.74 -6.02 -16.97
C TYR A 92 5.67 -5.45 -16.02
N TYR A 93 4.53 -6.14 -15.85
CA TYR A 93 3.45 -5.76 -14.93
C TYR A 93 3.91 -5.78 -13.47
N PHE A 94 5.00 -6.48 -13.16
CA PHE A 94 5.67 -6.44 -11.86
C PHE A 94 6.00 -5.00 -11.41
N LEU A 95 6.40 -4.10 -12.33
CA LEU A 95 6.72 -2.72 -11.99
C LEU A 95 5.51 -1.96 -11.45
N TYR A 96 4.33 -2.25 -11.99
CA TYR A 96 3.09 -1.70 -11.46
C TYR A 96 2.82 -2.26 -10.06
N VAL A 97 2.78 -3.59 -9.93
CA VAL A 97 2.38 -4.28 -8.69
C VAL A 97 3.32 -3.95 -7.53
N MET A 98 4.62 -3.92 -7.78
CA MET A 98 5.62 -3.82 -6.72
C MET A 98 6.05 -2.41 -6.36
N ILE A 99 5.90 -1.46 -7.29
CA ILE A 99 6.46 -0.12 -7.12
C ILE A 99 5.37 0.93 -7.29
N ALA A 100 4.72 0.97 -8.45
CA ALA A 100 3.75 2.04 -8.74
C ALA A 100 2.55 1.98 -7.79
N ALA A 101 1.89 0.82 -7.69
CA ALA A 101 0.68 0.66 -6.89
C ALA A 101 0.90 1.01 -5.40
N PRO A 102 1.90 0.46 -4.68
CA PRO A 102 2.09 0.79 -3.26
C PRO A 102 2.40 2.29 -3.03
N ILE A 103 3.14 2.94 -3.94
CA ILE A 103 3.41 4.39 -3.84
C ILE A 103 2.12 5.19 -4.04
N MET A 104 1.35 4.86 -5.09
CA MET A 104 0.08 5.52 -5.39
C MET A 104 -0.90 5.36 -4.23
N GLU A 105 -1.02 4.16 -3.68
CA GLU A 105 -1.86 3.85 -2.53
C GLU A 105 -1.48 4.69 -1.31
N GLU A 106 -0.19 4.77 -0.96
CA GLU A 106 0.22 5.56 0.20
C GLU A 106 -0.04 7.07 -0.02
N ILE A 107 0.22 7.60 -1.22
CA ILE A 107 -0.09 8.99 -1.53
C ILE A 107 -1.61 9.26 -1.42
N ILE A 108 -2.45 8.38 -1.99
CA ILE A 108 -3.90 8.55 -1.98
C ILE A 108 -4.45 8.37 -0.56
N PHE A 109 -4.22 7.21 0.06
CA PHE A 109 -4.89 6.87 1.31
C PHE A 109 -4.26 7.55 2.52
N ARG A 110 -2.93 7.74 2.55
CA ARG A 110 -2.27 8.37 3.68
C ARG A 110 -2.16 9.88 3.54
N ARG A 111 -1.59 10.34 2.44
CA ARG A 111 -1.32 11.77 2.27
C ARG A 111 -2.56 12.56 1.86
N VAL A 112 -3.42 12.03 0.98
CA VAL A 112 -4.65 12.73 0.56
C VAL A 112 -5.80 12.48 1.52
N PHE A 113 -6.17 11.22 1.79
CA PHE A 113 -7.33 10.95 2.66
C PHE A 113 -7.01 11.15 4.14
N PHE A 114 -6.10 10.34 4.72
CA PHE A 114 -5.83 10.37 6.15
C PHE A 114 -5.38 11.74 6.63
N ALA A 115 -4.34 12.33 6.04
CA ALA A 115 -3.78 13.60 6.52
C ALA A 115 -4.79 14.76 6.47
N ASN A 116 -5.61 14.85 5.42
CA ASN A 116 -6.64 15.91 5.33
C ASN A 116 -7.82 15.67 6.27
N LEU A 117 -8.09 14.42 6.67
CA LEU A 117 -9.14 14.10 7.64
C LEU A 117 -8.72 14.35 9.09
N ILE A 118 -7.42 14.48 9.40
CA ILE A 118 -6.96 14.75 10.78
C ILE A 118 -7.56 16.04 11.32
N LYS A 119 -7.56 17.12 10.53
CA LYS A 119 -8.02 18.45 10.97
C LYS A 119 -9.52 18.51 11.30
N PRO A 120 -10.45 18.02 10.46
CA PRO A 120 -11.88 18.03 10.77
C PRO A 120 -12.31 16.91 11.74
N THR A 121 -11.45 15.93 12.05
CA THR A 121 -11.78 14.82 12.97
C THR A 121 -10.76 14.72 14.10
N ASN A 122 -9.89 13.72 14.07
CA ASN A 122 -8.66 13.56 14.85
C ASN A 122 -7.82 12.44 14.20
N VAL A 123 -6.61 12.19 14.71
CA VAL A 123 -5.72 11.17 14.15
C VAL A 123 -6.32 9.76 14.12
N TYR A 124 -7.10 9.37 15.13
CA TYR A 124 -7.65 8.03 15.24
C TYR A 124 -8.81 7.83 14.25
N ILE A 125 -9.75 8.77 14.22
CA ILE A 125 -10.91 8.71 13.31
C ILE A 125 -10.44 8.81 11.86
N ALA A 126 -9.50 9.70 11.55
CA ALA A 126 -8.92 9.81 10.22
C ALA A 126 -8.25 8.51 9.76
N ALA A 127 -7.51 7.84 10.67
CA ALA A 127 -6.86 6.56 10.36
C ALA A 127 -7.89 5.47 10.08
N ILE A 128 -8.93 5.35 10.90
CA ILE A 128 -10.00 4.36 10.73
C ILE A 128 -10.73 4.56 9.40
N ILE A 129 -11.13 5.80 9.08
CA ILE A 129 -11.84 6.09 7.82
C ILE A 129 -10.94 5.75 6.62
N SER A 130 -9.69 6.22 6.62
CA SER A 130 -8.73 5.94 5.54
C SER A 130 -8.48 4.43 5.38
N ALA A 131 -8.33 3.70 6.48
CA ALA A 131 -8.10 2.25 6.48
C ALA A 131 -9.30 1.46 5.94
N ILE A 132 -10.52 1.86 6.30
CA ILE A 132 -11.74 1.24 5.77
C ILE A 132 -11.85 1.45 4.26
N ILE A 133 -11.62 2.67 3.78
CA ILE A 133 -11.65 2.97 2.33
C ILE A 133 -10.56 2.17 1.61
N PHE A 134 -9.35 2.12 2.16
CA PHE A 134 -8.24 1.31 1.64
C PHE A 134 -8.64 -0.17 1.50
N ALA A 135 -9.25 -0.75 2.55
CA ALA A 135 -9.69 -2.14 2.52
C ALA A 135 -10.78 -2.42 1.48
N PHE A 136 -11.74 -1.51 1.31
CA PHE A 136 -12.76 -1.65 0.26
C PHE A 136 -12.16 -1.64 -1.15
N MET A 137 -11.14 -0.81 -1.39
CA MET A 137 -10.49 -0.71 -2.70
C MET A 137 -9.67 -1.95 -3.08
N HIS A 138 -9.33 -2.81 -2.12
CA HIS A 138 -8.61 -4.06 -2.39
C HIS A 138 -9.51 -5.16 -2.98
N GLN A 139 -10.84 -5.03 -2.82
CA GLN A 139 -11.84 -5.96 -3.37
C GLN A 139 -11.52 -7.44 -3.08
N ASP A 140 -10.95 -7.72 -1.91
CA ASP A 140 -10.56 -9.05 -1.48
C ASP A 140 -11.40 -9.48 -0.27
N THR A 141 -11.60 -10.78 -0.16
CA THR A 141 -12.20 -11.45 1.00
C THR A 141 -11.51 -11.16 2.33
N ARG A 142 -10.22 -10.81 2.33
CA ARG A 142 -9.42 -10.55 3.54
C ARG A 142 -9.57 -9.12 4.08
N PHE A 143 -10.81 -8.62 4.16
CA PHE A 143 -11.12 -7.23 4.51
C PHE A 143 -10.48 -6.75 5.81
N LEU A 144 -10.54 -7.55 6.89
CA LEU A 144 -9.97 -7.18 8.20
C LEU A 144 -8.45 -7.04 8.17
N VAL A 145 -7.76 -7.90 7.40
CA VAL A 145 -6.32 -7.77 7.15
C VAL A 145 -6.03 -6.42 6.49
N TYR A 146 -6.76 -6.05 5.44
CA TYR A 146 -6.52 -4.76 4.77
C TYR A 146 -6.86 -3.55 5.66
N VAL A 147 -7.90 -3.62 6.50
CA VAL A 147 -8.18 -2.56 7.48
C VAL A 147 -7.00 -2.43 8.46
N ALA A 148 -6.51 -3.53 9.01
CA ALA A 148 -5.41 -3.51 9.97
C ALA A 148 -4.11 -2.99 9.34
N MET A 149 -3.81 -3.41 8.10
CA MET A 149 -2.68 -2.89 7.33
C MET A 149 -2.84 -1.40 7.04
N GLY A 150 -4.05 -0.96 6.71
CA GLY A 150 -4.36 0.45 6.50
C GLY A 150 -4.09 1.31 7.73
N LEU A 151 -4.49 0.82 8.91
CA LEU A 151 -4.19 1.46 10.19
C LEU A 151 -2.68 1.48 10.48
N TRP A 152 -1.99 0.37 10.20
CA TRP A 152 -0.55 0.26 10.41
C TRP A 152 0.24 1.27 9.57
N PHE A 153 -0.05 1.39 8.28
CA PHE A 153 0.63 2.36 7.42
C PHE A 153 0.26 3.82 7.77
N ALA A 154 -0.98 4.09 8.21
CA ALA A 154 -1.33 5.40 8.77
C ALA A 154 -0.49 5.73 10.03
N PHE A 155 -0.27 4.75 10.91
CA PHE A 155 0.61 4.90 12.06
C PHE A 155 2.06 5.18 11.65
N ILE A 156 2.62 4.38 10.74
CA ILE A 156 4.00 4.56 10.27
C ILE A 156 4.18 5.95 9.66
N TYR A 157 3.28 6.37 8.77
CA TYR A 157 3.34 7.70 8.17
C TYR A 157 3.24 8.82 9.22
N TYR A 158 2.30 8.72 10.16
CA TYR A 158 2.09 9.75 11.18
C TYR A 158 3.29 9.88 12.15
N LYS A 159 3.93 8.75 12.48
CA LYS A 159 5.09 8.73 13.40
C LYS A 159 6.39 9.10 12.72
N SER A 160 6.64 8.57 11.51
CA SER A 160 7.84 8.88 10.74
C SER A 160 7.82 10.30 10.17
N LYS A 161 6.63 10.89 10.00
CA LYS A 161 6.41 12.22 9.40
C LYS A 161 6.91 12.31 7.96
N ASN A 162 7.03 11.17 7.29
CA ASN A 162 7.53 11.08 5.93
C ASN A 162 6.74 10.02 5.16
N ILE A 163 6.04 10.44 4.09
CA ILE A 163 5.21 9.53 3.28
C ILE A 163 6.04 8.46 2.58
N TYR A 164 7.29 8.78 2.22
CA TYR A 164 8.18 7.84 1.54
C TYR A 164 8.65 6.71 2.46
N VAL A 165 8.67 6.93 3.78
CA VAL A 165 8.94 5.87 4.77
C VAL A 165 7.80 4.85 4.81
N SER A 166 6.55 5.31 4.75
CA SER A 166 5.39 4.42 4.69
C SER A 166 5.36 3.64 3.38
N ALA A 167 5.57 4.33 2.24
CA ALA A 167 5.68 3.71 0.92
C ALA A 167 6.83 2.68 0.84
N GLY A 168 8.00 3.01 1.38
CA GLY A 168 9.14 2.08 1.44
C GLY A 168 8.82 0.83 2.27
N SER A 169 8.20 1.00 3.43
CA SER A 169 7.74 -0.12 4.28
C SER A 169 6.76 -1.02 3.53
N HIS A 170 5.81 -0.41 2.81
CA HIS A 170 4.79 -1.12 2.06
C HIS A 170 5.40 -1.91 0.89
N ILE A 171 6.27 -1.29 0.09
CA ILE A 171 6.97 -1.95 -1.02
C ILE A 171 7.76 -3.17 -0.53
N ILE A 172 8.55 -3.01 0.54
CA ILE A 172 9.40 -4.09 1.06
C ILE A 172 8.54 -5.22 1.62
N MET A 173 7.49 -4.89 2.37
CA MET A 173 6.57 -5.91 2.90
C MET A 173 5.91 -6.69 1.75
N ASN A 174 5.39 -6.00 0.74
CA ASN A 174 4.80 -6.67 -0.43
C ASN A 174 5.82 -7.56 -1.14
N ALA A 175 7.09 -7.14 -1.23
CA ALA A 175 8.14 -7.91 -1.89
C ALA A 175 8.41 -9.22 -1.14
N ILE A 176 8.44 -9.17 0.18
CA ILE A 176 8.63 -10.34 1.04
C ILE A 176 7.42 -11.28 0.91
N VAL A 177 6.20 -10.77 1.04
CA VAL A 177 4.98 -11.59 0.93
C VAL A 177 4.85 -12.24 -0.45
N LEU A 178 5.14 -11.49 -1.51
CA LEU A 178 5.05 -12.01 -2.88
C LEU A 178 6.08 -13.11 -3.13
N THR A 179 7.32 -12.94 -2.67
CA THR A 179 8.36 -13.97 -2.83
C THR A 179 8.04 -15.23 -2.02
N MET A 180 7.50 -15.09 -0.81
CA MET A 180 7.00 -16.23 -0.03
C MET A 180 5.83 -16.96 -0.70
N SER A 181 5.04 -16.26 -1.52
CA SER A 181 3.86 -16.83 -2.21
C SER A 181 4.21 -17.56 -3.52
N ILE A 182 5.44 -17.40 -4.02
CA ILE A 182 5.95 -18.08 -5.22
C ILE A 182 6.76 -19.34 -4.86
N ALA A 183 7.19 -19.47 -3.59
CA ALA A 183 8.00 -20.57 -3.07
C ALA A 183 7.18 -21.83 -2.72
#